data_AF-A0A4U8SGL7-F1
#
_entry.id   AF-A0A4U8SGL7-F1
#
_cell.length_a   1.000
_cell.length_b   1.000
_cell.length_c   1.000
_cell.angle_alpha   90.00
_cell.angle_beta   90.00
_cell.angle_gamma   90.00
#
_symmetry.space_group_name_H-M   'P 1'
#
loop_
_entity.id
_entity.type
_entity.pdbx_description
1 polymer ?
#
loop_
_entity_poly.entity_id
_entity_poly.type
_entity_poly.pdbx_seq_one_letter_code
_entity_poly.pdbx_strand_id
1 'polypeptide(L)'
;MKILYMIFAICLFLYADNFENVEIIEMNKPFFVVGEIYQDNEAYIEGVKNSCNTQIVQDFQTENIIAFFQSAKEYDSYQAVAYCFYPCNITGKIKLDSEIWDFELNEGGFAVLKSKNGKRYFGDESRLYECGI
;
A
#
# COMPACT_ATOMS: atom_id res chain seq x y z
N MET A 1 0.52 -28.08 47.74
CA MET A 1 -0.52 -27.57 46.82
C MET A 1 0.14 -26.59 45.86
N LYS A 2 0.19 -26.94 44.56
CA LYS A 2 0.78 -26.10 43.50
C LYS A 2 -0.29 -25.11 43.06
N ILE A 3 -0.04 -23.82 43.24
CA ILE A 3 -0.87 -22.74 42.70
C ILE A 3 -0.52 -22.65 41.21
N LEU A 4 -1.46 -23.03 40.34
CA LEU A 4 -1.34 -22.86 38.90
C LEU A 4 -1.46 -21.37 38.58
N TYR A 5 -0.38 -20.80 38.03
CA TYR A 5 -0.43 -19.51 37.34
C TYR A 5 -1.25 -19.67 36.06
N MET A 6 -2.47 -19.14 36.06
CA MET A 6 -3.26 -18.97 34.85
C MET A 6 -2.74 -17.73 34.13
N ILE A 7 -1.78 -17.93 33.23
CA ILE A 7 -1.35 -16.88 32.29
C ILE A 7 -2.47 -16.72 31.28
N PHE A 8 -3.26 -15.65 31.43
CA PHE A 8 -4.24 -15.22 30.45
C PHE A 8 -3.44 -14.53 29.32
N ALA A 9 -3.02 -15.32 28.33
CA ALA A 9 -2.44 -14.79 27.11
C ALA A 9 -3.57 -14.13 26.31
N ILE A 10 -3.78 -12.84 26.55
CA ILE A 10 -4.57 -12.00 25.66
C ILE A 10 -3.72 -11.87 24.39
N CYS A 11 -4.01 -12.68 23.39
CA CYS A 11 -3.64 -12.38 22.01
C CYS A 11 -4.43 -11.13 21.61
N LEU A 12 -3.92 -9.96 22.00
CA LEU A 12 -4.22 -8.74 21.28
C LEU A 12 -3.74 -9.02 19.86
N PHE A 13 -4.69 -9.09 18.92
CA PHE A 13 -4.35 -8.85 17.52
C PHE A 13 -3.71 -7.47 17.51
N LEU A 14 -2.38 -7.44 17.57
CA LEU A 14 -1.57 -6.27 17.28
C LEU A 14 -1.79 -6.02 15.79
N TYR A 15 -2.91 -5.39 15.45
CA TYR A 15 -2.93 -4.59 14.25
C TYR A 15 -1.76 -3.63 14.41
N ALA A 16 -0.83 -3.70 13.47
CA ALA A 16 0.31 -2.80 13.46
C ALA A 16 -0.24 -1.41 13.21
N ASP A 17 -0.57 -0.67 14.27
CA ASP A 17 -0.80 0.77 14.19
C ASP A 17 0.56 1.39 13.86
N ASN A 18 0.92 1.42 12.57
CA ASN A 18 2.24 1.87 12.14
C ASN A 18 2.45 3.36 12.40
N PHE A 19 1.40 4.14 12.19
CA PHE A 19 1.44 5.60 12.27
C PHE A 19 0.17 6.09 12.95
N GLU A 20 0.35 6.82 14.05
CA GLU A 20 -0.78 7.41 14.79
C GLU A 20 -1.36 8.60 14.02
N ASN A 21 -0.50 9.37 13.35
CA ASN A 21 -0.89 10.54 12.58
C ASN A 21 -0.52 10.37 11.10
N VAL A 22 -1.53 10.44 10.24
CA VAL A 22 -1.36 10.34 8.79
C VAL A 22 -2.01 11.56 8.14
N GLU A 23 -1.22 12.33 7.40
CA GLU A 23 -1.68 13.54 6.70
C GLU A 23 -1.17 13.50 5.26
N ILE A 24 -2.09 13.49 4.30
CA ILE A 24 -1.73 13.62 2.89
C ILE A 24 -1.44 15.10 2.59
N ILE A 25 -0.20 15.40 2.22
CA ILE A 25 0.25 16.76 1.88
C ILE A 25 -0.08 17.08 0.42
N GLU A 26 0.13 16.10 -0.46
CA GLU A 26 -0.03 16.24 -1.90
C GLU A 26 -0.43 14.90 -2.50
N MET A 27 -1.39 14.90 -3.43
CA MET A 27 -1.70 13.75 -4.27
C MET A 27 -1.52 14.10 -5.74
N ASN A 28 -0.72 13.29 -6.43
CA ASN A 28 -0.62 13.36 -7.88
C ASN A 28 -1.77 12.59 -8.52
N LYS A 29 -1.96 12.79 -9.82
CA LYS A 29 -2.89 11.97 -10.59
C LYS A 29 -2.37 10.52 -10.66
N PRO A 30 -3.25 9.51 -10.56
CA PRO A 30 -2.87 8.14 -10.85
C PRO A 30 -2.24 8.02 -12.24
N PHE A 31 -1.29 7.10 -12.35
CA PHE A 31 -0.63 6.73 -13.59
C PHE A 31 -0.56 5.22 -13.69
N PHE A 32 -0.32 4.72 -14.90
CA PHE A 32 -0.21 3.29 -15.13
C PHE A 32 1.15 2.93 -15.70
N VAL A 33 1.63 1.74 -15.36
CA VAL A 33 2.86 1.14 -15.86
C VAL A 33 2.49 -0.13 -16.63
N VAL A 34 2.96 -0.21 -17.87
CA VAL A 34 2.70 -1.35 -18.78
C VAL A 34 4.00 -2.12 -18.96
N GLY A 35 3.96 -3.43 -18.72
CA GLY A 35 5.09 -4.31 -18.97
C GLY A 35 5.45 -4.37 -20.46
N GLU A 36 6.72 -4.60 -20.78
CA GLU A 36 7.24 -4.61 -22.16
C GLU A 36 6.41 -5.49 -23.11
N ILE A 37 5.96 -6.64 -22.63
CA ILE A 37 5.15 -7.59 -23.42
C ILE A 37 3.78 -7.06 -23.86
N TYR A 38 3.30 -5.98 -23.26
CA TYR A 38 2.00 -5.35 -23.56
C TYR A 38 2.14 -3.95 -24.18
N GLN A 39 3.38 -3.47 -24.43
CA GLN A 39 3.61 -2.11 -24.92
C GLN A 39 2.97 -1.83 -26.29
N ASP A 40 2.85 -2.85 -27.14
CA ASP A 40 2.22 -2.72 -28.47
C ASP A 40 0.75 -3.17 -28.47
N ASN A 41 0.19 -3.51 -27.31
CA ASN A 41 -1.21 -3.94 -27.20
C ASN A 41 -2.11 -2.75 -26.87
N GLU A 42 -2.52 -2.01 -27.90
CA GLU A 42 -3.36 -0.80 -27.76
C GLU A 42 -4.64 -1.07 -26.96
N ALA A 43 -5.33 -2.19 -27.21
CA ALA A 43 -6.57 -2.54 -26.51
C ALA A 43 -6.35 -2.76 -25.01
N TYR A 44 -5.25 -3.42 -24.64
CA TYR A 44 -4.87 -3.57 -23.24
C TYR A 44 -4.54 -2.22 -22.59
N ILE A 45 -3.73 -1.40 -23.27
CA ILE A 45 -3.33 -0.08 -22.77
C ILE A 45 -4.54 0.82 -22.57
N GLU A 46 -5.49 0.83 -23.51
CA GLU A 46 -6.72 1.60 -23.39
C GLU A 46 -7.59 1.08 -22.24
N GLY A 47 -7.69 -0.24 -22.08
CA GLY A 47 -8.37 -0.88 -20.94
C GLY A 47 -7.79 -0.43 -19.60
N VAL A 48 -6.46 -0.50 -19.45
CA VAL A 48 -5.74 -0.04 -18.26
C VAL A 48 -5.93 1.45 -18.04
N LYS A 49 -5.80 2.28 -19.08
CA LYS A 49 -5.98 3.72 -18.98
C LYS A 49 -7.39 4.07 -18.48
N ASN A 50 -8.41 3.36 -18.96
CA ASN A 50 -9.80 3.56 -18.56
C ASN A 50 -10.05 3.11 -17.11
N SER A 51 -9.42 2.02 -16.66
CA SER A 51 -9.55 1.58 -15.26
C SER A 51 -8.76 2.46 -14.29
N CYS A 52 -7.59 2.96 -14.70
CA CYS A 52 -6.70 3.74 -13.84
C CYS A 52 -7.10 5.20 -13.62
N ASN A 53 -7.65 5.82 -14.68
CA ASN A 53 -7.80 7.27 -14.77
C ASN A 53 -9.18 7.75 -14.32
N THR A 54 -9.97 6.87 -13.71
CA THR A 54 -11.27 7.19 -13.14
C THR A 54 -11.08 7.16 -11.63
N GLN A 55 -11.83 7.98 -10.90
CA GLN A 55 -11.85 8.02 -9.43
C GLN A 55 -12.39 6.71 -8.77
N ILE A 56 -12.23 5.56 -9.46
CA ILE A 56 -12.88 4.27 -9.22
C ILE A 56 -11.95 3.29 -8.50
N VAL A 57 -10.63 3.41 -8.61
CA VAL A 57 -9.74 2.62 -7.74
C VAL A 57 -9.92 3.15 -6.33
N GLN A 58 -10.82 2.51 -5.58
CA GLN A 58 -11.23 2.96 -4.24
C GLN A 58 -10.00 3.16 -3.36
N ASP A 59 -8.97 2.32 -3.53
CA ASP A 59 -7.71 2.38 -2.79
C ASP A 59 -6.95 3.70 -2.94
N PHE A 60 -7.19 4.46 -4.00
CA PHE A 60 -6.54 5.76 -4.23
C PHE A 60 -7.35 6.95 -3.69
N GLN A 61 -8.49 6.69 -3.05
CA GLN A 61 -9.21 7.72 -2.29
C GLN A 61 -8.43 8.06 -1.02
N THR A 62 -8.44 9.33 -0.63
CA THR A 62 -7.68 9.86 0.51
C THR A 62 -7.87 9.03 1.78
N GLU A 63 -9.12 8.70 2.11
CA GLU A 63 -9.49 7.91 3.27
C GLU A 63 -8.88 6.50 3.26
N ASN A 64 -8.80 5.86 2.08
CA ASN A 64 -8.28 4.51 1.94
C ASN A 64 -6.75 4.50 1.96
N ILE A 65 -6.10 5.52 1.41
CA ILE A 65 -4.65 5.71 1.55
C ILE A 65 -4.28 5.94 3.03
N ILE A 66 -5.07 6.75 3.75
CA ILE A 66 -4.87 6.97 5.18
C ILE A 66 -5.03 5.65 5.95
N ALA A 67 -6.14 4.93 5.73
CA ALA A 67 -6.40 3.64 6.38
C ALA A 67 -5.32 2.60 6.06
N PHE A 68 -4.84 2.57 4.82
CA PHE A 68 -3.71 1.74 4.40
C PHE A 68 -2.48 2.03 5.27
N PHE A 69 -2.03 3.28 5.35
CA PHE A 69 -0.81 3.59 6.12
C PHE A 69 -0.98 3.36 7.63
N GLN A 70 -2.20 3.50 8.16
CA GLN A 70 -2.48 3.20 9.56
C GLN A 70 -2.36 1.71 9.88
N SER A 71 -2.68 0.81 8.95
CA SER A 71 -2.84 -0.62 9.21
C SER A 71 -1.88 -1.56 8.46
N ALA A 72 -1.16 -1.04 7.46
CA ALA A 72 -0.24 -1.83 6.66
C ALA A 72 0.85 -2.48 7.54
N LYS A 73 1.62 -3.41 6.98
CA LYS A 73 2.80 -3.96 7.62
C LYS A 73 4.05 -3.42 6.97
N GLU A 74 5.02 -3.01 7.79
CA GLU A 74 6.35 -2.68 7.31
C GLU A 74 7.16 -3.95 7.00
N TYR A 75 7.92 -3.89 5.90
CA TYR A 75 8.86 -4.94 5.48
C TYR A 75 10.27 -4.39 5.33
N ASP A 76 11.27 -5.23 5.63
CA ASP A 76 12.68 -4.89 5.46
C ASP A 76 13.09 -4.72 3.99
N SER A 77 12.29 -5.25 3.06
CA SER A 77 12.58 -5.20 1.63
C SER A 77 11.31 -5.26 0.77
N TYR A 78 11.46 -4.97 -0.53
CA TYR A 78 10.39 -5.03 -1.51
C TYR A 78 9.83 -6.47 -1.65
N GLN A 79 8.51 -6.63 -1.52
CA GLN A 79 7.84 -7.93 -1.51
C GLN A 79 7.28 -8.30 -2.90
N ALA A 80 8.18 -8.49 -3.88
CA ALA A 80 7.81 -8.68 -5.29
C ALA A 80 6.84 -9.83 -5.58
N VAL A 81 6.85 -10.88 -4.77
CA VAL A 81 6.05 -12.10 -4.98
C VAL A 81 4.79 -12.16 -4.11
N ALA A 82 4.68 -11.26 -3.12
CA ALA A 82 3.63 -11.32 -2.13
C ALA A 82 2.44 -10.42 -2.47
N TYR A 83 2.67 -9.39 -3.28
CA TYR A 83 1.67 -8.43 -3.69
C TYR A 83 1.51 -8.45 -5.20
N CYS A 84 0.27 -8.33 -5.64
CA CYS A 84 -0.04 -8.40 -7.04
C CYS A 84 0.33 -7.09 -7.72
N PHE A 85 0.98 -7.21 -8.87
CA PHE A 85 1.32 -6.05 -9.67
C PHE A 85 0.14 -5.72 -10.56
N TYR A 86 -0.70 -4.81 -10.09
CA TYR A 86 -1.66 -4.12 -10.94
C TYR A 86 -0.98 -2.93 -11.61
N PRO A 87 -1.38 -2.59 -12.85
CA PRO A 87 -0.69 -1.56 -13.62
C PRO A 87 -0.86 -0.16 -13.01
N CYS A 88 -1.87 0.04 -12.16
CA CYS A 88 -2.21 1.32 -11.58
C CYS A 88 -1.42 1.66 -10.33
N ASN A 89 -0.93 2.90 -10.31
CA ASN A 89 -0.15 3.46 -9.23
C ASN A 89 -0.57 4.91 -8.96
N ILE A 90 -0.50 5.32 -7.71
CA ILE A 90 -0.63 6.72 -7.30
C ILE A 90 0.62 7.14 -6.53
N THR A 91 1.00 8.40 -6.67
CA THR A 91 2.12 9.00 -5.93
C THR A 91 1.68 10.28 -5.25
N GLY A 92 2.50 10.73 -4.30
CA GLY A 92 2.28 12.00 -3.64
C GLY A 92 3.26 12.24 -2.51
N LYS A 93 2.92 13.20 -1.65
CA LYS A 93 3.64 13.48 -0.41
C LYS A 93 2.73 13.20 0.77
N ILE A 94 3.24 12.48 1.75
CA ILE A 94 2.52 12.11 2.95
C ILE A 94 3.37 12.39 4.17
N LYS A 95 2.74 12.90 5.22
CA LYS A 95 3.34 13.04 6.53
C LYS A 95 2.84 11.89 7.40
N LEU A 96 3.79 11.13 7.91
CA LEU A 96 3.57 10.00 8.79
C LEU A 96 4.24 10.35 10.12
N ASP A 97 3.42 10.57 11.14
CA ASP A 97 3.78 11.20 12.40
C ASP A 97 4.50 12.54 12.21
N SER A 98 5.82 12.55 12.35
CA SER A 98 6.64 13.77 12.25
C SER A 98 7.47 13.84 10.97
N GLU A 99 7.40 12.83 10.10
CA GLU A 99 8.25 12.72 8.92
C GLU A 99 7.46 12.81 7.62
N ILE A 100 8.03 13.51 6.63
CA ILE A 100 7.45 13.67 5.30
C ILE A 100 8.14 12.73 4.33
N TRP A 101 7.33 11.99 3.56
CA TRP A 101 7.75 10.99 2.60
C TRP A 101 7.13 11.28 1.23
N ASP A 102 7.91 11.01 0.18
CA ASP A 102 7.32 10.76 -1.13
C ASP A 102 6.82 9.31 -1.12
N PHE A 103 5.55 9.09 -1.48
CA PHE A 103 4.97 7.75 -1.54
C PHE A 103 4.64 7.34 -2.98
N GLU A 104 4.68 6.04 -3.22
CA GLU A 104 4.17 5.36 -4.40
C GLU A 104 3.36 4.16 -3.90
N LEU A 105 2.07 4.13 -4.17
CA LEU A 105 1.15 3.05 -3.79
C LEU A 105 0.60 2.42 -5.06
N ASN A 106 0.71 1.09 -5.16
CA ASN A 106 0.05 0.35 -6.23
C ASN A 106 -1.36 -0.09 -5.82
N GLU A 107 -2.23 -0.33 -6.80
CA GLU A 107 -3.58 -0.87 -6.58
C GLU A 107 -3.56 -2.25 -5.87
N GLY A 108 -2.43 -2.97 -5.92
CA GLY A 108 -2.23 -4.24 -5.23
C GLY A 108 -2.07 -4.14 -3.71
N GLY A 109 -2.13 -2.94 -3.13
CA GLY A 109 -1.99 -2.74 -1.69
C GLY A 109 -0.54 -2.81 -1.21
N PHE A 110 0.41 -2.34 -2.02
CA PHE A 110 1.82 -2.23 -1.65
C PHE A 110 2.34 -0.82 -1.93
N ALA A 111 2.99 -0.24 -0.92
CA ALA A 111 3.56 1.09 -1.00
C ALA A 111 5.07 1.10 -0.77
N VAL A 112 5.72 2.02 -1.45
CA VAL A 112 7.11 2.38 -1.23
C VAL A 112 7.17 3.84 -0.80
N LEU A 113 7.76 4.08 0.37
CA LEU A 113 8.10 5.42 0.82
C LEU A 113 9.54 5.73 0.49
N LYS A 114 9.80 6.95 0.02
CA LYS A 114 11.13 7.45 -0.33
C LYS A 114 11.35 8.79 0.37
N SER A 115 12.52 8.94 0.98
CA SER A 115 13.00 10.22 1.47
C SER A 115 14.51 10.32 1.27
N LYS A 116 15.09 11.45 1.65
CA LYS A 116 16.56 11.62 1.68
C LYS A 116 17.27 10.60 2.59
N ASN A 117 16.55 10.01 3.56
CA ASN A 117 17.09 9.10 4.56
C ASN A 117 16.98 7.62 4.15
N GLY A 118 16.28 7.29 3.05
CA GLY A 118 16.17 5.93 2.56
C GLY A 118 14.80 5.58 2.00
N LYS A 119 14.53 4.28 1.94
CA LYS A 119 13.26 3.71 1.48
C LYS A 119 12.65 2.85 2.56
N ARG A 120 11.32 2.83 2.62
CA ARG A 120 10.54 1.93 3.48
C ARG A 120 9.46 1.26 2.66
N TYR A 121 9.07 0.05 3.04
CA TYR A 121 8.19 -0.81 2.27
C TYR A 121 7.00 -1.22 3.12
N PHE A 122 5.80 -1.03 2.60
CA PHE A 122 4.56 -1.30 3.33
C PHE A 122 3.61 -2.11 2.48
N GLY A 123 2.88 -3.04 3.08
CA GLY A 123 1.85 -3.79 2.38
C GLY A 123 0.65 -4.11 3.25
N ASP A 124 -0.52 -4.16 2.63
CA ASP A 124 -1.78 -4.59 3.25
C ASP A 124 -1.77 -6.12 3.38
N GLU A 125 -1.63 -6.65 4.60
CA GLU A 125 -1.56 -8.11 4.78
C GLU A 125 -2.85 -8.83 4.35
N SER A 126 -4.00 -8.14 4.29
CA SER A 126 -5.25 -8.74 3.82
C SER A 126 -5.22 -9.08 2.32
N ARG A 127 -4.32 -8.44 1.56
CA ARG A 127 -4.19 -8.62 0.10
C ARG A 127 -2.99 -9.47 -0.31
N LEU A 128 -2.33 -10.12 0.66
CA LEU A 128 -1.22 -11.02 0.37
C LEU A 128 -1.68 -12.14 -0.56
N TYR A 129 -1.01 -12.26 -1.70
CA TYR A 129 -1.29 -13.24 -2.75
C TYR A 129 -2.69 -13.14 -3.40
N GLU A 130 -3.42 -12.04 -3.20
CA GLU A 130 -4.75 -11.82 -3.80
C GLU A 130 -4.64 -11.28 -5.24
N CYS A 131 -4.22 -12.16 -6.16
CA CYS A 131 -4.06 -11.84 -7.58
C CYS A 131 -5.28 -12.33 -8.36
N GLY A 132 -6.39 -11.59 -8.24
CA GLY A 132 -7.61 -11.86 -8.98
C GLY A 132 -8.84 -11.32 -8.27
N ILE A 133 -9.69 -10.63 -9.03
CA ILE A 133 -11.11 -10.42 -8.74
C ILE A 133 -11.83 -11.76 -8.95
#